data_AF-A0A0P7Z322-F1
#
_entry.id   AF-A0A0P7Z322-F1
#
_cell.length_a   1.000
_cell.length_b   1.000
_cell.length_c   1.000
_cell.angle_alpha   90.00
_cell.angle_beta   90.00
_cell.angle_gamma   90.00
#
_symmetry.space_group_name_H-M   'P 1'
#
loop_
_entity.id
_entity.type
_entity.pdbx_description
1 polymer ?
#
loop_
_entity_poly.entity_id
_entity_poly.type
_entity_poly.pdbx_seq_one_letter_code
_entity_poly.pdbx_strand_id
1 'polypeptide(L)'
;MHHSPRFGERHRDHHRRNEGQGVVWEFRDYVKGAAIAMLLPFAISLNVGLGWLIGALAFALFSAYAHQLQHENPRKCFWMQMPVHYVHHKYQMWHHNFGLAVDWWDYVFGTYKKVDWLADEDPQVPQRGYLELQWW
;
A
#
# COMPACT_ATOMS: atom_id res chain seq x y z
N MET A 1 -10.67 8.49 6.33
CA MET A 1 -10.16 7.26 6.97
C MET A 1 -9.96 7.36 8.50
N HIS A 2 -10.01 8.53 9.14
CA HIS A 2 -9.72 8.68 10.59
C HIS A 2 -10.91 9.15 11.45
N HIS A 3 -12.12 9.18 10.89
CA HIS A 3 -13.30 9.78 11.54
C HIS A 3 -13.93 8.89 12.63
N SER A 4 -13.74 7.57 12.57
CA SER A 4 -14.29 6.64 13.57
C SER A 4 -13.16 5.95 14.33
N PRO A 5 -13.14 6.00 15.68
CA PRO A 5 -12.14 5.30 16.48
C PRO A 5 -12.13 3.79 16.23
N ARG A 6 -13.28 3.17 15.93
CA ARG A 6 -13.40 1.72 15.69
C ARG A 6 -12.98 1.31 14.28
N PHE A 7 -13.24 2.15 13.29
CA PHE A 7 -12.88 1.90 11.89
C PHE A 7 -11.69 2.78 11.52
N GLY A 8 -10.49 2.31 11.86
CA GLY A 8 -9.25 3.03 11.56
C GLY A 8 -8.22 3.02 12.68
N GLU A 9 -8.49 2.43 13.85
CA GLU A 9 -7.52 2.34 14.95
C GLU A 9 -6.18 1.77 14.51
N ARG A 10 -6.20 0.61 13.82
CA ARG A 10 -4.96 -0.03 13.34
C ARG A 10 -4.21 0.82 12.31
N HIS A 11 -4.92 1.49 11.41
CA HIS A 11 -4.31 2.41 10.44
C HIS A 11 -3.78 3.68 11.11
N ARG A 12 -4.49 4.22 12.10
CA ARG A 12 -4.06 5.37 12.91
C ARG A 12 -2.83 5.03 13.75
N ASP A 13 -2.79 3.85 14.36
CA ASP A 13 -1.66 3.39 15.15
C ASP A 13 -0.45 3.08 14.27
N HIS A 14 -0.70 2.58 13.06
CA HIS A 14 0.30 2.47 12.00
C HIS A 14 0.85 3.85 11.63
N HIS A 15 -0.01 4.83 11.39
CA HIS A 15 0.38 6.24 11.17
C HIS A 15 1.19 6.84 12.31
N ARG A 16 0.83 6.52 13.55
CA ARG A 16 1.52 7.01 14.75
C ARG A 16 2.92 6.42 14.90
N ARG A 17 3.10 5.16 14.53
CA ARG A 17 4.38 4.43 14.66
C ARG A 17 5.24 4.45 13.39
N ASN A 18 4.63 4.73 12.24
CA ASN A 18 5.24 4.65 10.92
C ASN A 18 5.89 3.28 10.64
N GLU A 19 5.20 2.21 11.00
CA GLU A 19 5.70 0.83 10.95
C GLU A 19 4.74 -0.08 10.17
N GLY A 20 5.23 -0.73 9.11
CA GLY A 20 4.52 -1.82 8.45
C GLY A 20 4.49 -3.09 9.30
N GLN A 21 3.45 -3.92 9.14
CA GLN A 21 3.29 -5.14 9.93
C GLN A 21 3.91 -6.37 9.25
N GLY A 22 4.65 -6.17 8.16
CA GLY A 22 5.21 -7.23 7.35
C GLY A 22 4.29 -7.68 6.22
N VAL A 23 4.90 -8.11 5.12
CA VAL A 23 4.22 -8.40 3.85
C VAL A 23 3.08 -9.42 4.00
N VAL A 24 3.26 -10.49 4.76
CA VAL A 24 2.27 -11.57 4.90
C VAL A 24 1.05 -11.12 5.67
N TRP A 25 1.22 -10.34 6.74
CA TRP A 25 0.08 -9.88 7.54
C TRP A 25 -0.71 -8.78 6.84
N GLU A 26 -0.03 -7.86 6.15
CA GLU A 26 -0.67 -6.87 5.28
C GLU A 26 -1.48 -7.56 4.18
N PHE A 27 -0.88 -8.53 3.48
CA PHE A 27 -1.57 -9.30 2.44
C PHE A 27 -2.83 -10.00 2.98
N ARG A 28 -2.72 -10.70 4.11
CA ARG A 28 -3.85 -11.38 4.74
C ARG A 28 -4.98 -10.40 5.04
N ASP A 29 -4.65 -9.23 5.55
CA ASP A 29 -5.65 -8.25 5.94
C ASP A 29 -6.31 -7.58 4.73
N TYR A 30 -5.57 -7.39 3.63
CA TYR A 30 -6.15 -6.91 2.36
C TYR A 30 -7.10 -7.94 1.75
N VAL A 31 -6.71 -9.22 1.73
CA VAL A 31 -7.58 -10.31 1.25
C VAL A 31 -8.83 -10.40 2.11
N LYS A 32 -8.71 -10.35 3.45
CA LYS A 32 -9.86 -10.36 4.36
C LYS A 32 -10.79 -9.17 4.13
N GLY A 33 -10.23 -7.96 4.01
CA GLY A 33 -11.00 -6.74 3.81
C GLY A 33 -11.72 -6.66 2.46
N ALA A 34 -11.14 -7.25 1.42
CA ALA A 34 -11.69 -7.24 0.06
C ALA A 34 -12.39 -8.55 -0.35
N ALA A 35 -12.50 -9.55 0.53
CA ALA A 35 -12.96 -10.90 0.20
C ALA A 35 -14.31 -10.91 -0.54
N ILE A 36 -15.27 -10.09 -0.11
CA ILE A 36 -16.58 -9.99 -0.78
C ILE A 36 -16.39 -9.48 -2.22
N ALA A 37 -15.66 -8.37 -2.41
CA ALA A 37 -15.42 -7.80 -3.73
C ALA A 37 -14.62 -8.74 -4.65
N MET A 38 -13.72 -9.56 -4.08
CA MET A 38 -13.00 -10.60 -4.81
C MET A 38 -13.89 -11.73 -5.33
N LEU A 39 -15.02 -12.01 -4.66
CA LEU A 39 -15.91 -13.13 -5.02
C LEU A 39 -17.12 -12.70 -5.87
N LEU A 40 -17.50 -11.42 -5.85
CA LEU A 40 -18.65 -10.90 -6.62
C LEU A 40 -18.65 -11.31 -8.10
N PRO A 41 -17.51 -11.28 -8.84
CA PRO A 41 -17.54 -11.57 -10.27
C PRO A 41 -17.81 -13.05 -10.64
N PHE A 42 -17.78 -13.98 -9.68
CA PHE A 42 -18.24 -15.37 -9.92
C PHE A 42 -19.73 -15.44 -10.23
N ALA A 43 -20.52 -14.43 -9.85
CA ALA A 43 -21.93 -14.33 -10.22
C ALA A 43 -22.14 -14.11 -11.73
N ILE A 44 -21.10 -13.68 -12.47
CA ILE A 44 -21.15 -13.48 -13.92
C ILE A 44 -20.82 -14.80 -14.64
N SER A 45 -19.65 -15.37 -14.35
CA SER A 45 -19.25 -16.70 -14.83
C SER A 45 -18.02 -17.21 -14.06
N LEU A 46 -17.76 -18.51 -14.14
CA LEU A 46 -16.55 -19.11 -13.55
C LEU A 46 -15.26 -18.48 -14.09
N ASN A 47 -15.15 -18.27 -15.41
CA ASN A 47 -13.95 -17.71 -16.03
C ASN A 47 -13.69 -16.26 -15.59
N VAL A 48 -14.73 -15.43 -15.54
CA VAL A 48 -14.64 -14.05 -15.06
C VAL A 48 -14.26 -14.02 -13.58
N GLY A 49 -14.91 -14.86 -12.76
CA GLY A 49 -14.59 -14.99 -11.33
C GLY A 49 -13.14 -15.40 -11.08
N LEU A 50 -12.65 -16.43 -11.80
CA LEU A 50 -11.26 -16.89 -11.67
C LEU A 50 -10.26 -15.83 -12.12
N GLY A 51 -10.47 -15.20 -13.28
CA GLY A 51 -9.58 -14.14 -13.77
C GLY A 51 -9.50 -12.97 -12.81
N TRP A 52 -10.64 -12.53 -12.29
CA TRP A 52 -10.71 -11.46 -11.28
C TRP A 52 -10.01 -11.86 -9.98
N LEU A 53 -10.30 -13.04 -9.44
CA LEU A 53 -9.74 -13.50 -8.17
C LEU A 53 -8.21 -13.59 -8.25
N ILE A 54 -7.67 -14.18 -9.32
CA ILE A 54 -6.22 -14.30 -9.52
C ILE A 54 -5.58 -12.91 -9.62
N GLY A 55 -6.17 -12.01 -10.40
CA GLY A 55 -5.69 -10.63 -10.53
C GLY A 55 -5.73 -9.87 -9.21
N ALA A 56 -6.82 -10.00 -8.45
CA ALA A 56 -6.99 -9.35 -7.16
C ALA A 56 -6.01 -9.90 -6.10
N LEU A 57 -5.76 -11.21 -6.08
CA LEU A 57 -4.77 -11.82 -5.20
C LEU A 57 -3.34 -11.38 -5.57
N ALA A 58 -3.00 -11.36 -6.86
CA ALA A 58 -1.70 -10.88 -7.32
C ALA A 58 -1.48 -9.41 -6.96
N PHE A 59 -2.49 -8.56 -7.19
CA PHE A 59 -2.42 -7.15 -6.85
C PHE A 59 -2.37 -6.90 -5.33
N ALA A 60 -3.10 -7.68 -4.52
CA ALA A 60 -3.04 -7.60 -3.06
C ALA A 60 -1.65 -7.99 -2.55
N LEU A 61 -1.04 -9.05 -3.10
CA LEU A 61 0.32 -9.47 -2.75
C LEU A 61 1.33 -8.38 -3.11
N PHE A 62 1.25 -7.84 -4.33
CA PHE A 62 2.12 -6.75 -4.76
C PHE A 62 1.93 -5.49 -3.92
N SER A 63 0.69 -5.15 -3.56
CA SER A 63 0.38 -4.02 -2.68
C SER A 63 0.98 -4.18 -1.30
N ALA A 64 0.89 -5.37 -0.70
CA ALA A 64 1.49 -5.64 0.60
C ALA A 64 3.03 -5.57 0.56
N TYR A 65 3.63 -6.11 -0.50
CA TYR A 65 5.07 -6.01 -0.74
C TYR A 65 5.53 -4.56 -0.89
N ALA A 66 4.89 -3.80 -1.79
CA ALA A 66 5.22 -2.42 -2.07
C ALA A 66 4.96 -1.51 -0.86
N HIS A 67 3.89 -1.76 -0.10
CA HIS A 67 3.63 -1.08 1.16
C HIS A 67 4.81 -1.24 2.13
N GLN A 68 5.25 -2.47 2.38
CA GLN A 68 6.40 -2.72 3.27
C GLN A 68 7.70 -2.13 2.71
N LEU A 69 7.93 -2.26 1.40
CA LEU A 69 9.10 -1.68 0.74
C LEU A 69 9.11 -0.16 0.87
N GLN A 70 7.96 0.51 0.81
CA GLN A 70 7.88 1.96 1.02
C GLN A 70 8.21 2.37 2.45
N HIS A 71 7.86 1.58 3.46
CA HIS A 71 8.27 1.85 4.86
C HIS A 71 9.77 1.64 5.08
N GLU A 72 10.36 0.64 4.44
CA GLU A 72 11.73 0.22 4.75
C GLU A 72 12.79 0.73 3.78
N ASN A 73 12.49 0.83 2.49
CA ASN A 73 13.39 1.37 1.47
C ASN A 73 12.59 1.97 0.29
N PRO A 74 11.98 3.15 0.47
CA PRO A 74 11.16 3.81 -0.55
C PRO A 74 11.91 4.09 -1.86
N ARG A 75 13.25 4.17 -1.85
CA ARG A 75 14.08 4.39 -3.05
C ARG A 75 14.00 3.23 -4.06
N LYS A 76 13.63 2.04 -3.59
CA LYS A 76 13.50 0.83 -4.41
C LYS A 76 12.16 0.71 -5.14
N CYS A 77 11.24 1.64 -4.93
CA CYS A 77 9.98 1.71 -5.64
C CYS A 77 10.12 2.39 -7.01
N PHE A 78 11.02 1.88 -7.86
CA PHE A 78 11.44 2.52 -9.12
C PHE A 78 10.31 2.69 -10.15
N TRP A 79 9.20 1.96 -9.99
CA TRP A 79 8.05 2.01 -10.90
C TRP A 79 7.09 3.16 -10.58
N MET A 80 7.31 3.91 -9.50
CA MET A 80 6.58 5.13 -9.18
C MET A 80 7.53 6.33 -9.24
N GLN A 81 7.04 7.47 -9.74
CA GLN A 81 7.82 8.70 -9.77
C GLN A 81 8.22 9.16 -8.36
N MET A 82 7.40 8.80 -7.37
CA MET A 82 7.59 9.09 -5.96
C MET A 82 6.94 7.95 -5.16
N PRO A 83 7.56 7.48 -4.07
CA PRO A 83 6.99 6.46 -3.20
C PRO A 83 5.83 7.10 -2.40
N VAL A 84 4.63 7.08 -2.99
CA VAL A 84 3.44 7.82 -2.53
C VAL A 84 3.05 7.51 -1.10
N HIS A 85 3.11 6.24 -0.68
CA HIS A 85 2.78 5.85 0.68
C HIS A 85 3.83 6.32 1.69
N TYR A 86 5.11 6.20 1.35
CA TYR A 86 6.16 6.74 2.21
C TYR A 86 6.00 8.27 2.39
N VAL A 87 5.74 8.97 1.29
CA VAL A 87 5.46 10.41 1.30
C VAL A 87 4.20 10.74 2.10
N HIS A 88 3.19 9.87 2.03
CA HIS A 88 1.97 10.03 2.79
C HIS A 88 2.22 10.10 4.29
N HIS A 89 3.08 9.21 4.80
CA HIS A 89 3.51 9.24 6.19
C HIS A 89 4.47 10.38 6.50
N LYS A 90 5.56 10.50 5.73
CA LYS A 90 6.63 11.48 6.00
C LYS A 90 6.13 12.91 6.05
N TYR A 91 5.24 13.28 5.14
CA TYR A 91 4.74 14.65 5.00
C TYR A 91 3.28 14.79 5.46
N GLN A 92 2.77 13.82 6.22
CA GLN A 92 1.43 13.87 6.84
C GLN A 92 0.30 14.18 5.83
N MET A 93 0.28 13.46 4.71
CA MET A 93 -0.68 13.69 3.62
C MET A 93 -2.04 13.05 3.92
N TRP A 94 -2.71 13.45 5.00
CA TRP A 94 -3.98 12.85 5.47
C TRP A 94 -5.10 12.76 4.41
N HIS A 95 -5.00 13.53 3.33
CA HIS A 95 -5.97 13.61 2.23
C HIS A 95 -5.39 13.27 0.85
N HIS A 96 -4.13 12.83 0.75
CA HIS A 96 -3.44 12.62 -0.52
C HIS A 96 -2.50 11.41 -0.51
N ASN A 97 -2.16 10.90 -1.69
CA ASN A 97 -1.11 9.87 -1.91
C ASN A 97 -1.38 8.55 -1.15
N PHE A 98 -2.58 8.01 -1.26
CA PHE A 98 -2.99 6.80 -0.54
C PHE A 98 -2.47 5.49 -1.14
N GLY A 99 -2.00 5.53 -2.39
CA GLY A 99 -1.56 4.36 -3.14
C GLY A 99 -0.48 3.54 -2.42
N LEU A 100 -0.62 2.22 -2.44
CA LEU A 100 0.34 1.29 -1.81
C LEU A 100 1.26 0.63 -2.84
N ALA A 101 0.68 0.06 -3.90
CA ALA A 101 1.41 -0.56 -5.00
C ALA A 101 1.77 0.43 -6.11
N VAL A 102 0.82 1.30 -6.46
CA VAL A 102 0.88 2.21 -7.60
C VAL A 102 0.18 3.51 -7.22
N ASP A 103 0.52 4.60 -7.91
CA ASP A 103 -0.07 5.92 -7.76
C ASP A 103 -1.25 6.18 -8.73
N TRP A 104 -1.53 5.24 -9.65
CA TRP A 104 -2.58 5.40 -10.66
C TRP A 104 -3.95 5.72 -10.07
N TRP A 105 -4.30 5.06 -8.97
CA TRP A 105 -5.56 5.30 -8.29
C TRP A 105 -5.63 6.69 -7.66
N ASP A 106 -4.51 7.22 -7.19
CA ASP A 106 -4.47 8.59 -6.68
C ASP A 106 -4.73 9.61 -7.80
N TYR A 107 -4.29 9.35 -9.02
CA TYR A 107 -4.67 10.18 -10.17
C TYR A 107 -6.16 10.03 -10.51
N VAL A 108 -6.67 8.79 -10.58
CA VAL A 108 -8.07 8.51 -10.92
C VAL A 108 -9.04 9.17 -9.93
N PHE A 109 -8.71 9.13 -8.64
CA PHE A 109 -9.56 9.68 -7.58
C PHE A 109 -9.18 11.11 -7.16
N GLY A 110 -8.23 11.75 -7.84
CA GLY A 110 -7.84 13.14 -7.58
C GLY A 110 -7.14 13.35 -6.23
N THR A 111 -6.52 12.31 -5.68
CA THR A 111 -5.78 12.34 -4.40
C THR A 111 -4.27 12.43 -4.59
N TYR A 112 -3.75 12.42 -5.83
CA TYR A 112 -2.32 12.58 -6.07
C TYR A 112 -1.84 14.00 -5.77
N LYS A 113 -0.77 14.11 -4.97
CA LYS A 113 -0.10 15.37 -4.66
C LYS A 113 1.40 15.20 -4.78
N LYS A 114 1.98 15.78 -5.83
CA LYS A 114 3.42 15.82 -6.05
C LYS A 114 4.11 16.61 -4.93
N VAL A 115 5.21 16.08 -4.41
CA VAL A 115 6.13 16.80 -3.53
C VAL A 115 7.57 16.55 -3.97
N ASP A 116 8.47 17.42 -3.55
CA ASP A 116 9.91 17.22 -3.75
C ASP A 116 10.43 16.19 -2.75
N TRP A 117 10.30 14.92 -3.14
CA TRP A 117 10.95 13.79 -2.48
C TRP A 117 12.42 13.72 -2.94
N LEU A 118 13.32 14.21 -2.10
CA LEU A 118 14.76 14.13 -2.31
C LEU A 118 15.25 12.75 -1.85
N ALA A 119 15.13 11.78 -2.75
CA ALA A 119 15.41 10.38 -2.48
C ALA A 119 16.77 10.16 -1.82
N ASP A 120 17.81 10.84 -2.32
CA ASP A 120 19.20 10.61 -1.91
C ASP A 120 19.61 11.35 -0.64
N GLU A 121 18.82 12.34 -0.21
CA GLU A 121 19.19 13.26 0.87
C GLU A 121 18.64 12.86 2.24
N ASP A 122 17.80 11.82 2.32
CA ASP A 122 17.28 11.38 3.61
C ASP A 122 18.20 10.30 4.24
N PRO A 123 19.05 10.65 5.23
CA PRO A 123 19.91 9.71 5.92
C PRO A 123 19.14 8.74 6.82
N GLN A 124 17.85 8.99 7.08
CA GLN A 124 17.01 8.12 7.91
C GLN A 124 16.44 6.94 7.12
N VAL A 125 16.57 6.90 5.79
CA VAL A 125 16.08 5.80 4.96
C VAL A 125 16.99 4.57 5.14
N PRO A 126 16.46 3.44 5.64
CA PRO A 126 17.23 2.21 5.76
C PRO A 126 17.69 1.67 4.40
N GLN A 127 18.91 1.13 4.35
CA GLN A 127 19.51 0.57 3.13
C GLN A 127 19.18 -0.92 2.92
N ARG A 128 17.95 -1.35 3.26
CA ARG A 128 17.55 -2.77 3.17
C ARG A 128 17.39 -3.25 1.73
N GLY A 129 17.75 -4.51 1.47
CA GLY A 129 17.54 -5.28 0.25
C GLY A 129 16.08 -5.40 -0.20
N TYR A 130 15.82 -5.76 -1.46
CA TYR A 130 14.45 -6.05 -1.95
C TYR A 130 13.80 -7.26 -1.24
N LEU A 131 14.62 -8.15 -0.66
CA LEU A 131 14.20 -9.36 0.04
C LEU A 131 14.45 -9.29 1.55
N GLU A 132 15.14 -8.25 2.04
CA GLU A 132 15.45 -8.05 3.46
C GLU A 132 14.34 -7.28 4.20
N LEU A 133 13.13 -7.35 3.65
CA LEU A 133 11.96 -6.74 4.22
C LEU A 133 11.48 -7.54 5.44
N GLN A 134 10.75 -6.87 6.33
CA GLN A 134 9.92 -7.58 7.28
C GLN A 134 8.83 -8.36 6.52
N TRP A 135 8.90 -9.69 6.56
CA TRP A 135 7.93 -10.55 5.87
C TRP A 135 6.71 -10.90 6.73
N TRP A 136 6.82 -10.81 8.06
CA TRP A 136 5.78 -11.16 9.05
C TRP A 136 5.85 -10.26 10.29
#